data_AF-A0A383EQV9-F1
#
_entry.id   AF-A0A383EQV9-F1
#
_cell.length_a   1.000
_cell.length_b   1.000
_cell.length_c   1.000
_cell.angle_alpha   90.00
_cell.angle_beta   90.00
_cell.angle_gamma   90.00
#
_symmetry.space_group_name_H-M   'P 1'
#
loop_
_entity.id
_entity.type
_entity.pdbx_description
1 polymer ?
#
loop_
_entity_poly.entity_id
_entity_poly.type
_entity_poly.pdbx_seq_one_letter_code
_entity_poly.pdbx_strand_id
1 'polypeptide(L)'
;MSEPMSHWEPGDPLPKPTRSQEQAITDLKEFGYTIIEDALDADQTAGIRDRLTAQAKAEIEAGIAFEDQGVNQNRTKQYDRLPQDAFTATNGGVNQRVWMLVNKG
;
A
#
# COMPACT_ATOMS: atom_id res chain seq x y z
N MET A 1 29.31 13.35 -19.33
CA MET A 1 29.18 11.96 -18.86
C MET A 1 28.44 12.04 -17.53
N SER A 2 27.22 11.50 -17.43
CA SER A 2 26.53 11.43 -16.14
C SER A 2 27.26 10.40 -15.30
N GLU A 3 27.62 10.73 -14.07
CA GLU A 3 28.16 9.71 -13.15
C GLU A 3 27.16 8.56 -13.02
N PRO A 4 27.63 7.30 -12.98
CA PRO A 4 26.74 6.18 -12.69
C PRO A 4 26.12 6.42 -11.31
N MET A 5 24.79 6.33 -11.22
CA MET A 5 24.11 6.37 -9.93
C MET A 5 24.71 5.29 -9.04
N SER A 6 25.22 5.69 -7.87
CA SER A 6 25.68 4.77 -6.85
C SER A 6 24.60 3.72 -6.60
N HIS A 7 24.96 2.44 -6.73
CA HIS A 7 24.07 1.37 -6.28
C HIS A 7 24.04 1.39 -4.75
N TRP A 8 22.87 1.11 -4.18
CA TRP A 8 22.72 0.99 -2.73
C TRP A 8 23.26 -0.36 -2.27
N GLU A 9 24.03 -0.38 -1.19
CA GLU A 9 24.54 -1.59 -0.53
C GLU A 9 24.05 -1.70 0.93
N PRO A 10 23.91 -2.93 1.47
CA PRO A 10 23.61 -3.11 2.88
C PRO A 10 24.64 -2.42 3.79
N GLY A 11 24.20 -1.41 4.53
CA GLY A 11 25.06 -0.59 5.40
C GLY A 11 25.20 0.86 4.93
N ASP A 12 24.78 1.16 3.71
CA ASP A 12 24.63 2.54 3.26
C ASP A 12 23.66 3.32 4.15
N PRO A 13 23.89 4.63 4.33
CA PRO A 13 23.02 5.46 5.16
C PRO A 13 21.59 5.44 4.63
N LEU A 14 20.64 5.43 5.56
CA LEU A 14 19.22 5.55 5.31
C LEU A 14 18.70 6.77 6.10
N PRO A 15 17.64 7.44 5.62
CA PRO A 15 17.01 8.50 6.37
C PRO A 15 16.51 7.94 7.72
N LYS A 16 16.64 8.75 8.76
CA LYS A 16 16.20 8.39 10.11
C LYS A 16 14.84 9.06 10.39
N PRO A 17 14.01 8.47 11.26
CA PRO A 17 12.80 9.15 11.73
C PRO A 17 13.12 10.57 12.22
N THR A 18 12.35 11.55 11.76
CA THR A 18 12.53 12.96 12.13
C THR A 18 11.20 13.69 12.30
N ARG A 19 11.17 14.64 13.25
CA ARG A 19 10.08 15.62 13.41
C ARG A 19 10.41 16.98 12.75
N SER A 20 11.63 17.18 12.26
CA SER A 20 12.04 18.42 11.58
C SER A 20 11.66 18.38 10.11
N GLN A 21 10.96 19.42 9.66
CA GLN A 21 10.59 19.59 8.27
C GLN A 21 11.83 19.81 7.38
N GLU A 22 12.83 20.55 7.86
CA GLU A 22 14.07 20.80 7.14
C GLU A 22 14.86 19.51 6.92
N GLN A 23 14.92 18.66 7.95
CA GLN A 23 15.54 17.34 7.83
C GLN A 23 14.75 16.45 6.88
N ALA A 24 13.42 16.44 6.96
CA ALA A 24 12.58 15.65 6.06
C ALA A 24 12.77 16.03 4.58
N ILE A 25 12.92 17.33 4.29
CA ILE A 25 13.21 17.83 2.94
C ILE A 25 14.63 17.44 2.50
N THR A 26 15.60 17.48 3.40
CA THR A 26 16.99 17.05 3.11
C THR A 26 17.03 15.57 2.77
N ASP A 27 16.42 14.73 3.61
CA ASP A 27 16.33 13.29 3.42
C ASP A 27 15.63 12.95 2.10
N LEU A 28 14.52 13.63 1.78
CA LEU A 28 13.81 13.41 0.53
C LEU A 28 14.67 13.73 -0.70
N LYS A 29 15.54 14.75 -0.63
CA LYS A 29 16.46 15.10 -1.72
C LYS A 29 17.61 14.12 -1.86
N GLU A 30 18.13 13.62 -0.74
CA GLU A 30 19.29 12.71 -0.70
C GLU A 30 18.90 11.27 -1.03
N PHE A 31 17.85 10.76 -0.40
CA PHE A 31 17.47 9.34 -0.46
C PHE A 31 16.26 9.07 -1.36
N GLY A 32 15.53 10.11 -1.81
CA GLY A 32 14.29 9.97 -2.55
C GLY A 32 13.06 9.65 -1.68
N TYR A 33 13.24 9.54 -0.37
CA TYR A 33 12.17 9.38 0.62
C TYR A 33 12.62 9.91 2.00
N THR A 34 11.67 10.06 2.93
CA THR A 34 11.93 10.46 4.32
C THR A 34 10.99 9.71 5.26
N ILE A 35 11.37 9.62 6.54
CA ILE A 35 10.56 8.98 7.59
C ILE A 35 10.16 10.07 8.59
N ILE A 36 8.87 10.41 8.61
CA ILE A 36 8.35 11.36 9.59
C ILE A 36 8.06 10.61 10.89
N GLU A 37 8.75 11.01 11.94
CA GLU A 37 8.53 10.48 13.29
C GLU A 37 7.19 10.97 13.84
N ASP A 38 6.42 10.04 14.41
CA ASP A 38 5.10 10.30 15.02
C ASP A 38 4.14 11.08 14.11
N ALA A 39 4.15 10.75 12.81
CA ALA A 39 3.26 11.36 11.81
C ALA A 39 1.76 11.22 12.16
N LEU A 40 1.41 10.15 12.88
CA LEU A 40 0.10 9.93 13.47
C LEU A 40 0.30 9.48 14.92
N ASP A 41 -0.51 10.00 15.84
CA ASP A 41 -0.55 9.49 17.20
C ASP A 41 -1.32 8.15 17.29
N ALA A 42 -1.30 7.53 18.48
CA ALA A 42 -1.92 6.22 18.70
C ALA A 42 -3.44 6.25 18.50
N ASP A 43 -4.10 7.33 18.89
CA ASP A 43 -5.56 7.47 18.81
C ASP A 43 -5.99 7.69 17.35
N GLN A 44 -5.27 8.55 16.63
CA GLN A 44 -5.44 8.77 15.19
C GLN A 44 -5.23 7.49 14.40
N THR A 45 -4.16 6.76 14.71
CA THR A 45 -3.86 5.48 14.05
C THR A 45 -4.96 4.45 14.30
N ALA A 46 -5.44 4.33 15.54
CA ALA A 46 -6.54 3.43 15.89
C ALA A 46 -7.84 3.82 15.17
N GLY A 47 -8.20 5.11 15.18
CA GLY A 47 -9.41 5.60 14.52
C GLY A 47 -9.41 5.36 13.02
N ILE A 48 -8.29 5.63 12.34
CA ILE A 48 -8.15 5.37 10.90
C ILE A 48 -8.26 3.87 10.61
N ARG A 49 -7.55 3.02 11.37
CA ARG A 49 -7.61 1.56 11.22
C ARG A 49 -9.05 1.05 11.35
N ASP A 50 -9.75 1.48 12.39
CA ASP A 50 -11.09 0.99 12.70
C ASP A 50 -12.08 1.41 11.61
N ARG A 51 -12.02 2.67 11.14
CA ARG A 51 -12.85 3.16 10.03
C ARG A 51 -12.57 2.40 8.73
N LEU A 52 -11.30 2.19 8.37
CA LEU A 52 -10.90 1.49 7.15
C LEU A 52 -11.34 0.01 7.18
N THR A 53 -11.24 -0.63 8.34
CA THR A 53 -11.65 -2.02 8.53
C THR A 53 -13.17 -2.18 8.44
N ALA A 54 -13.92 -1.28 9.10
CA ALA A 54 -15.39 -1.26 9.02
C ALA A 54 -15.87 -1.02 7.59
N GLN A 55 -15.24 -0.10 6.85
CA GLN A 55 -15.55 0.15 5.44
C GLN A 55 -15.30 -1.10 4.58
N ALA A 56 -14.12 -1.71 4.69
CA ALA A 56 -13.77 -2.89 3.91
C ALA A 56 -14.76 -4.04 4.15
N LYS A 57 -15.19 -4.25 5.40
CA LYS A 57 -16.20 -5.24 5.75
C LYS A 57 -17.56 -4.93 5.11
N ALA A 58 -18.03 -3.68 5.20
CA ALA A 58 -19.30 -3.27 4.61
C ALA A 58 -19.30 -3.41 3.07
N GLU A 59 -18.18 -3.13 2.41
CA GLU A 59 -18.04 -3.29 0.96
C GLU A 59 -18.11 -4.77 0.54
N ILE A 60 -17.54 -5.68 1.34
CA ILE A 60 -17.65 -7.13 1.11
C ILE A 60 -19.10 -7.59 1.31
N GLU A 61 -19.76 -7.17 2.40
CA GLU A 61 -21.16 -7.51 2.68
C GLU A 61 -22.12 -6.99 1.60
N ALA A 62 -21.84 -5.82 1.04
CA ALA A 62 -22.60 -5.23 -0.07
C ALA A 62 -22.30 -5.88 -1.44
N GLY A 63 -21.34 -6.81 -1.52
CA GLY A 63 -20.91 -7.43 -2.78
C GLY A 63 -20.15 -6.49 -3.71
N ILE A 64 -19.65 -5.36 -3.19
CA ILE A 64 -18.90 -4.33 -3.93
C ILE A 64 -17.40 -4.65 -3.94
N ALA A 65 -16.91 -5.38 -2.92
CA ALA A 65 -15.51 -5.73 -2.75
C ALA A 65 -15.29 -7.24 -2.53
N PHE A 66 -14.08 -7.70 -2.87
CA PHE A 66 -13.62 -9.07 -2.61
C PHE A 66 -12.12 -9.09 -2.30
N GLU A 67 -11.69 -10.01 -1.43
CA GLU A 67 -10.30 -10.16 -1.01
C GLU A 67 -9.50 -10.98 -2.04
N ASP A 68 -8.62 -10.33 -2.81
CA ASP A 68 -7.70 -10.99 -3.75
C ASP A 68 -6.38 -11.40 -3.05
N GLN A 69 -5.76 -12.49 -3.48
CA GLN A 69 -4.52 -13.10 -2.94
C GLN A 69 -4.53 -13.66 -1.50
N GLY A 70 -5.69 -13.81 -0.86
CA GLY A 70 -5.81 -14.53 0.42
C GLY A 70 -5.30 -15.98 0.34
N VAL A 71 -5.06 -16.60 1.51
CA VAL A 71 -4.58 -18.01 1.59
C VAL A 71 -5.50 -19.01 0.89
N ASN A 72 -6.78 -18.65 0.71
CA ASN A 72 -7.81 -19.47 0.08
C ASN A 72 -8.03 -19.15 -1.42
N GLN A 73 -7.20 -18.29 -2.03
CA GLN A 73 -7.36 -17.92 -3.44
C GLN A 73 -6.76 -18.95 -4.39
N ASN A 74 -7.39 -19.11 -5.55
CA ASN A 74 -6.84 -19.91 -6.62
C ASN A 74 -5.68 -19.17 -7.31
N ARG A 75 -4.45 -19.46 -6.89
CA ARG A 75 -3.21 -18.84 -7.37
C ARG A 75 -2.73 -19.34 -8.73
N THR A 76 -3.45 -20.27 -9.38
CA THR A 76 -3.04 -20.83 -10.68
C THR A 76 -3.50 -19.99 -11.87
N LYS A 77 -4.05 -18.78 -11.65
CA LYS A 77 -4.46 -17.89 -12.74
C LYS A 77 -3.24 -17.44 -13.54
N GLN A 78 -3.20 -17.79 -14.83
CA GLN A 78 -2.24 -17.23 -15.78
C GLN A 78 -2.69 -15.83 -16.20
N TYR A 79 -2.00 -14.80 -15.70
CA TYR A 79 -2.32 -13.39 -15.98
C TYR A 79 -2.16 -13.01 -17.45
N ASP A 80 -1.44 -13.83 -18.23
CA ASP A 80 -1.20 -13.63 -19.66
C ASP A 80 -2.45 -13.92 -20.51
N ARG A 81 -3.45 -14.62 -19.95
CA ARG A 81 -4.74 -14.94 -20.59
C ARG A 81 -5.85 -14.93 -19.54
N LEU A 82 -6.28 -13.73 -19.15
CA LEU A 82 -7.41 -13.57 -18.25
C LEU A 82 -8.73 -13.61 -19.06
N PRO A 83 -9.63 -14.56 -18.80
CA PRO A 83 -10.97 -14.50 -19.37
C PRO A 83 -11.72 -13.26 -18.86
N GLN A 84 -12.69 -12.78 -19.63
CA GLN A 84 -13.39 -11.50 -19.35
C GLN A 84 -14.10 -11.49 -17.99
N ASP A 85 -14.45 -12.67 -17.47
CA ASP A 85 -15.09 -12.90 -16.19
C ASP A 85 -14.10 -13.25 -15.06
N ALA A 86 -12.78 -13.19 -15.30
CA ALA A 86 -11.74 -13.45 -14.30
C ALA A 86 -11.80 -12.48 -13.11
N PHE A 87 -12.44 -11.32 -13.33
CA PHE A 87 -12.74 -10.29 -12.35
C PHE A 87 -14.25 -10.26 -12.01
N THR A 88 -14.82 -11.43 -11.74
CA THR A 88 -16.10 -11.57 -11.05
C THR A 88 -15.93 -12.25 -9.69
N ALA A 89 -16.87 -12.02 -8.76
CA ALA A 89 -16.88 -12.68 -7.45
C ALA A 89 -16.88 -14.22 -7.59
N THR A 90 -17.65 -14.75 -8.53
CA THR A 90 -17.75 -16.19 -8.84
C THR A 90 -16.42 -16.81 -9.26
N ASN A 91 -15.59 -16.06 -9.99
CA ASN A 91 -14.29 -16.53 -10.47
C ASN A 91 -13.12 -16.02 -9.64
N GLY A 92 -13.36 -15.50 -8.44
CA GLY A 92 -12.32 -15.07 -7.51
C GLY A 92 -11.60 -13.78 -7.91
N GLY A 93 -12.34 -12.76 -8.34
CA GLY A 93 -11.77 -11.42 -8.46
C GLY A 93 -12.82 -10.34 -8.53
N VAL A 94 -12.84 -9.38 -7.61
CA VAL A 94 -13.14 -7.97 -7.89
C VAL A 94 -12.23 -7.21 -6.94
N ASN A 95 -11.26 -6.49 -7.50
CA ASN A 95 -10.09 -5.92 -6.81
C ASN A 95 -10.43 -5.13 -5.53
N GLN A 96 -9.94 -5.59 -4.37
CA GLN A 96 -9.40 -4.68 -3.35
C GLN A 96 -7.87 -4.74 -3.43
N ARG A 97 -7.26 -4.01 -4.37
CA ARG A 97 -5.82 -3.76 -4.29
C ARG A 97 -5.59 -2.72 -3.20
N VAL A 98 -4.61 -2.96 -2.34
CA VAL A 98 -4.19 -2.06 -1.25
C VAL A 98 -3.98 -0.60 -1.70
N TRP A 99 -3.73 -0.37 -3.00
CA TRP A 99 -3.55 0.95 -3.61
C TRP A 99 -4.84 1.71 -3.99
N MET A 100 -6.04 1.19 -3.74
CA MET A 100 -7.33 1.90 -3.94
C MET A 100 -7.85 2.55 -2.65
N LEU A 101 -6.97 3.20 -1.87
CA LEU A 101 -7.38 4.02 -0.73
C LEU A 101 -8.21 5.26 -1.15
N VAL A 102 -8.14 5.66 -2.43
CA VAL A 102 -8.89 6.79 -3.00
C VAL A 102 -10.41 6.60 -2.89
N ASN A 103 -10.91 5.37 -2.78
CA ASN A 103 -12.33 5.09 -2.60
C ASN A 103 -12.74 4.91 -1.13
N LYS A 104 -11.81 5.05 -0.18
CA LYS A 104 -12.06 4.85 1.26
C LYS A 104 -12.18 6.18 1.99
N GLY A 105 -13.16 6.98 1.57
CA GLY A 105 -13.70 8.14 2.31
C GLY A 105 -15.05 7.78 2.91
#